data_AF-A0A221KKV1-F1
#
_entry.id   AF-A0A221KKV1-F1
#
_cell.length_a   1.000
_cell.length_b   1.000
_cell.length_c   1.000
_cell.angle_alpha   90.00
_cell.angle_beta   90.00
_cell.angle_gamma   90.00
#
_symmetry.space_group_name_H-M   'P 1'
#
loop_
_entity.id
_entity.type
_entity.pdbx_description
1 polymer ?
#
loop_
_entity_poly.entity_id
_entity_poly.type
_entity_poly.pdbx_seq_one_letter_code
_entity_poly.pdbx_strand_id
1 'polypeptide(L)'
;MYPIKNLEDLYDKEGYRDEEFDKEDKGTWLLYSRMSIQPKGKALESRGMVIKINRNTRSANGEYVINTFSSDEKGENQDTEKKYPVKMENNKIIPTEKIEDSKIREEIEKFKFFSQYAYFKGLKNYKNGDISYNPNVPSYSAEYNLENNDYNVKQLRKKYDIPTEQAPKLLLKGTGDLKGSSTGSKNIEFTFVEKKGENIYFTDSVEYTPSG
;
A
#
# COMPACT_ATOMS: atom_id res chain seq x y z
N MET A 1 5.72 10.17 7.92
CA MET A 1 4.97 8.97 8.34
C MET A 1 5.90 7.79 8.51
N TYR A 2 6.69 7.42 7.50
CA TYR A 2 7.60 6.27 7.56
C TYR A 2 8.83 6.48 8.47
N PRO A 3 9.16 5.56 9.39
CA PRO A 3 8.39 4.39 9.82
C PRO A 3 7.39 4.68 10.96
N ILE A 4 6.29 3.93 10.98
CA ILE A 4 5.31 3.82 12.08
C ILE A 4 5.40 2.41 12.66
N LYS A 5 6.36 2.19 13.58
CA LYS A 5 6.65 0.83 14.08
C LYS A 5 5.45 0.20 14.80
N ASN A 6 4.72 1.00 15.58
CA ASN A 6 3.50 0.61 16.26
C ASN A 6 2.29 1.27 15.59
N LEU A 7 1.41 0.48 14.99
CA LEU A 7 0.21 1.01 14.32
C LEU A 7 -0.80 1.58 15.32
N GLU A 8 -0.75 1.22 16.60
CA GLU A 8 -1.63 1.81 17.62
C GLU A 8 -1.32 3.29 17.89
N ASP A 9 -0.10 3.75 17.56
CA ASP A 9 0.27 5.17 17.63
C ASP A 9 -0.66 6.03 16.74
N LEU A 10 -1.31 5.42 15.74
CA LEU A 10 -2.26 6.10 14.85
C LEU A 10 -3.61 6.40 15.51
N TYR A 11 -3.98 5.74 16.61
CA TYR A 11 -5.17 6.13 17.37
C TYR A 11 -5.06 7.56 17.91
N ASP A 12 -3.85 7.95 18.30
CA ASP A 12 -3.56 9.23 18.95
C ASP A 12 -2.96 10.27 17.99
N LYS A 13 -2.72 9.88 16.73
CA LYS A 13 -2.15 10.77 15.71
C LYS A 13 -3.23 11.39 14.83
N GLU A 14 -3.22 12.71 14.74
CA GLU A 14 -4.08 13.46 13.83
C GLU A 14 -3.44 13.65 12.45
N GLY A 15 -4.26 13.61 11.40
CA GLY A 15 -3.91 13.99 10.04
C GLY A 15 -4.53 15.33 9.64
N TYR A 16 -4.50 15.65 8.36
CA TYR A 16 -5.12 16.88 7.85
C TYR A 16 -6.65 16.78 7.92
N ARG A 17 -7.31 17.85 8.33
CA ARG A 17 -8.78 17.94 8.41
C ARG A 17 -9.27 19.16 7.63
N ASP A 18 -10.36 18.99 6.92
CA ASP A 18 -11.11 20.03 6.23
C ASP A 18 -12.62 19.88 6.55
N GLU A 19 -13.47 20.56 5.78
CA GLU A 19 -14.92 20.63 5.99
C GLU A 19 -15.66 19.30 5.79
N GLU A 20 -14.99 18.28 5.23
CA GLU A 20 -15.54 16.93 5.07
C GLU A 20 -15.58 16.14 6.39
N PHE A 21 -14.93 16.65 7.46
CA PHE A 21 -14.98 16.02 8.78
C PHE A 21 -16.08 16.64 9.65
N ASP A 22 -16.96 15.79 10.17
CA ASP A 22 -17.82 16.18 11.28
C ASP A 22 -17.00 16.66 12.48
N LYS A 23 -17.58 17.61 13.23
CA LYS A 23 -16.91 18.24 14.39
C LYS A 23 -16.39 17.22 15.41
N GLU A 24 -17.16 16.17 15.66
CA GLU A 24 -16.83 15.12 16.64
C GLU A 24 -16.10 13.92 16.01
N ASP A 25 -16.00 13.86 14.67
CA ASP A 25 -15.28 12.78 13.98
C ASP A 25 -13.77 12.99 14.15
N LYS A 26 -13.11 12.09 14.88
CA LYS A 26 -11.65 12.06 15.06
C LYS A 26 -10.89 11.48 13.87
N GLY A 27 -11.58 11.06 12.81
CA GLY A 27 -11.00 10.49 11.60
C GLY A 27 -10.54 9.04 11.70
N THR A 28 -10.24 8.48 10.54
CA THR A 28 -9.78 7.11 10.37
C THR A 28 -8.49 7.11 9.55
N TRP A 29 -7.48 6.35 10.01
CA TRP A 29 -6.31 6.07 9.19
C TRP A 29 -6.58 4.83 8.32
N LEU A 30 -6.53 5.01 7.01
CA LEU A 30 -6.59 3.92 6.03
C LEU A 30 -5.17 3.56 5.61
N LEU A 31 -4.76 2.34 5.95
CA LEU A 31 -3.45 1.80 5.57
C LEU A 31 -3.64 0.71 4.54
N TYR A 32 -2.78 0.72 3.53
CA TYR A 32 -2.79 -0.25 2.45
C TYR A 32 -1.37 -0.58 2.02
N SER A 33 -1.05 -1.86 1.87
CA SER A 33 0.19 -2.33 1.25
C SER A 33 -0.11 -3.55 0.38
N ARG A 34 0.34 -3.58 -0.87
CA ARG A 34 0.12 -4.70 -1.79
C ARG A 34 1.32 -4.94 -2.70
N MET A 35 1.71 -6.20 -2.82
CA MET A 35 2.67 -6.68 -3.81
C MET A 35 1.91 -7.31 -4.98
N SER A 36 2.29 -6.95 -6.20
CA SER A 36 1.70 -7.44 -7.45
C SER A 36 2.79 -8.04 -8.33
N ILE A 37 2.63 -9.30 -8.73
CA ILE A 37 3.63 -10.05 -9.48
C ILE A 37 2.96 -10.76 -10.66
N GLN A 38 3.31 -10.35 -11.87
CA GLN A 38 2.97 -11.01 -13.12
C GLN A 38 4.26 -11.36 -13.87
N PRO A 39 4.75 -12.60 -13.73
CA PRO A 39 5.81 -13.09 -14.60
C PRO A 39 5.32 -13.22 -16.03
N LYS A 40 6.23 -13.12 -17.00
CA LYS A 40 5.90 -13.26 -18.42
C LYS A 40 5.13 -14.56 -18.70
N GLY A 41 3.94 -14.42 -19.29
CA GLY A 41 3.09 -15.55 -19.68
C GLY A 41 2.37 -16.25 -18.52
N LYS A 42 2.37 -15.65 -17.32
CA LYS A 42 1.63 -16.15 -16.15
C LYS A 42 0.54 -15.17 -15.74
N ALA A 43 -0.36 -15.64 -14.87
CA ALA A 43 -1.35 -14.80 -14.21
C ALA A 43 -0.66 -13.69 -13.39
N LEU A 44 -1.31 -12.53 -13.31
CA LEU A 44 -0.98 -11.51 -12.32
C LEU A 44 -1.58 -11.95 -10.99
N GLU A 45 -0.74 -12.18 -9.99
CA GLU A 45 -1.20 -12.39 -8.63
C GLU A 45 -0.82 -11.18 -7.77
N SER A 46 -1.76 -10.70 -6.97
CA SER A 46 -1.54 -9.61 -6.03
C SER A 46 -1.99 -9.99 -4.64
N ARG A 47 -1.18 -9.61 -3.66
CA ARG A 47 -1.34 -9.98 -2.25
C ARG A 47 -1.07 -8.77 -1.36
N GLY A 48 -1.99 -8.46 -0.48
CA GLY A 48 -1.88 -7.27 0.35
C GLY A 48 -2.96 -7.14 1.40
N MET A 49 -2.83 -6.12 2.24
CA MET A 49 -3.77 -5.85 3.32
C MET A 49 -4.25 -4.42 3.24
N VAL A 50 -5.51 -4.23 3.59
CA VAL A 50 -6.09 -2.93 3.92
C VAL A 50 -6.55 -2.96 5.37
N ILE A 51 -6.26 -1.92 6.16
CA ILE A 51 -6.78 -1.78 7.51
C ILE A 51 -7.24 -0.35 7.77
N LYS A 52 -8.43 -0.24 8.38
CA LYS A 52 -9.01 1.01 8.86
C LYS A 52 -8.78 1.11 10.36
N ILE A 53 -7.99 2.09 10.79
CA ILE A 53 -7.72 2.37 12.20
C ILE A 53 -8.58 3.57 12.61
N ASN A 54 -9.72 3.29 13.22
CA ASN A 54 -10.72 4.29 13.56
C ASN A 54 -10.39 4.92 14.92
N ARG A 55 -10.14 6.24 14.93
CA ARG A 55 -9.77 6.98 16.16
C ARG A 55 -10.96 7.22 17.10
N ASN A 56 -12.19 7.18 16.58
CA ASN A 56 -13.41 7.34 17.38
C ASN A 56 -13.68 6.11 18.25
N THR A 57 -13.66 4.92 17.64
CA THR A 57 -13.94 3.65 18.32
C THR A 57 -12.71 3.01 18.95
N ARG A 58 -11.51 3.53 18.63
CA ARG A 58 -10.22 2.90 18.96
C ARG A 58 -10.16 1.43 18.56
N SER A 59 -10.71 1.12 17.38
CA SER A 59 -10.68 -0.22 16.79
C SER A 59 -10.01 -0.20 15.42
N ALA A 60 -9.41 -1.33 15.04
CA ALA A 60 -8.76 -1.49 13.75
C ALA A 60 -9.22 -2.77 13.06
N ASN A 61 -9.91 -2.63 11.93
CA ASN A 61 -10.49 -3.73 11.19
C ASN A 61 -10.12 -3.60 9.71
N GLY A 62 -10.01 -4.72 9.02
CA GLY A 62 -9.58 -4.73 7.64
C GLY A 62 -9.69 -6.10 7.00
N GLU A 63 -9.03 -6.23 5.85
CA GLU A 63 -9.04 -7.45 5.06
C GLU A 63 -7.66 -7.69 4.48
N TYR A 64 -7.22 -8.95 4.52
CA TYR A 64 -6.17 -9.44 3.65
C TYR A 64 -6.80 -9.90 2.32
N VAL A 65 -6.22 -9.50 1.21
CA VAL A 65 -6.77 -9.75 -0.13
C VAL A 65 -5.72 -10.42 -1.00
N ILE A 66 -6.14 -11.52 -1.62
CA ILE A 66 -5.42 -12.20 -2.70
C ILE A 66 -6.28 -12.04 -3.95
N ASN A 67 -5.75 -11.39 -4.98
CA ASN A 67 -6.41 -11.28 -6.27
C ASN A 67 -5.52 -11.92 -7.34
N THR A 68 -6.11 -12.78 -8.17
CA THR A 68 -5.46 -13.38 -9.33
C THR A 68 -6.22 -13.01 -10.61
N PHE A 69 -5.51 -12.36 -11.53
CA PHE A 69 -5.99 -12.01 -12.87
C PHE A 69 -5.25 -12.83 -13.93
N SER A 70 -5.99 -13.54 -14.78
CA SER A 70 -5.45 -14.34 -15.87
C SER A 70 -6.27 -14.19 -17.14
N SER A 71 -5.68 -14.51 -18.29
CA SER A 71 -6.40 -14.68 -19.55
C SER A 71 -6.25 -16.13 -20.00
N ASP A 72 -7.34 -16.77 -20.40
CA ASP A 72 -7.28 -18.12 -20.94
C ASP A 72 -6.81 -18.15 -22.42
N GLU A 73 -6.67 -19.34 -23.00
CA GLU A 73 -6.23 -19.52 -24.40
C GLU A 73 -7.19 -18.91 -25.44
N LYS A 74 -8.45 -18.65 -25.05
CA LYS A 74 -9.47 -17.99 -25.88
C LYS A 74 -9.48 -16.47 -25.70
N GLY A 75 -8.66 -15.94 -24.79
CA GLY A 75 -8.59 -14.53 -24.46
C GLY A 75 -9.65 -14.06 -23.47
N GLU A 76 -10.38 -14.97 -22.81
CA GLU A 76 -11.31 -14.62 -21.74
C GLU A 76 -10.54 -14.29 -20.47
N ASN A 77 -10.82 -13.12 -19.89
CA ASN A 77 -10.21 -12.69 -18.65
C ASN A 77 -10.95 -13.30 -17.46
N GLN A 78 -10.19 -13.88 -16.54
CA GLN A 78 -10.66 -14.38 -15.26
C GLN A 78 -10.03 -13.53 -14.14
N ASP A 79 -10.89 -12.99 -13.27
CA ASP A 79 -10.51 -12.27 -12.06
C ASP A 79 -11.09 -13.03 -10.87
N THR A 80 -10.21 -13.44 -9.95
CA THR A 80 -10.61 -14.15 -8.74
C THR A 80 -10.07 -13.41 -7.53
N GLU A 81 -10.96 -13.09 -6.59
CA GLU A 81 -10.62 -12.41 -5.35
C GLU A 81 -10.95 -13.29 -4.15
N LYS A 82 -9.99 -13.40 -3.22
CA LYS A 82 -10.20 -14.00 -1.90
C LYS A 82 -9.88 -12.97 -0.83
N LYS A 83 -10.82 -12.78 0.08
CA LYS A 83 -10.73 -11.85 1.21
C LYS A 83 -10.72 -12.63 2.51
N TYR A 84 -9.86 -12.21 3.43
CA TYR A 84 -9.77 -12.76 4.77
C TYR A 84 -9.91 -11.61 5.76
N PRO A 85 -11.01 -11.53 6.52
CA PRO A 85 -11.22 -10.45 7.46
C PRO A 85 -10.24 -10.55 8.63
N VAL A 86 -9.73 -9.39 9.04
CA VAL A 86 -8.72 -9.26 10.08
C VAL A 86 -9.05 -8.09 11.01
N LYS A 87 -8.54 -8.17 12.23
CA LYS A 87 -8.46 -7.05 13.16
C LYS A 87 -7.02 -6.84 13.61
N MET A 88 -6.72 -5.65 14.12
CA MET A 88 -5.43 -5.35 14.74
C MET A 88 -5.61 -5.01 16.22
N GLU A 89 -4.85 -5.70 17.06
CA GLU A 89 -4.80 -5.51 18.51
C GLU A 89 -3.36 -5.67 19.00
N ASN A 90 -2.88 -4.76 19.86
CA ASN A 90 -1.51 -4.78 20.38
C ASN A 90 -0.45 -4.86 19.25
N ASN A 91 -0.66 -4.09 18.17
CA ASN A 91 0.18 -4.05 16.97
C ASN A 91 0.34 -5.40 16.22
N LYS A 92 -0.59 -6.34 16.43
CA LYS A 92 -0.62 -7.66 15.78
C LYS A 92 -1.87 -7.79 14.92
N ILE A 93 -1.73 -8.39 13.75
CA ILE A 93 -2.85 -8.73 12.88
C ILE A 93 -3.41 -10.09 13.30
N ILE A 94 -4.73 -10.17 13.45
CA ILE A 94 -5.44 -11.36 13.91
C ILE A 94 -6.58 -11.64 12.91
N PRO A 95 -6.59 -12.80 12.23
CA PRO A 95 -7.75 -13.24 11.46
C PRO A 95 -9.00 -13.33 12.34
N THR A 96 -10.13 -12.81 11.86
CA THR A 96 -11.41 -12.88 12.57
C THR A 96 -12.21 -14.13 12.23
N GLU A 97 -11.81 -14.85 11.18
CA GLU A 97 -12.44 -16.08 10.70
C GLU A 97 -11.42 -17.23 10.62
N LYS A 98 -11.92 -18.47 10.56
CA LYS A 98 -11.09 -19.66 10.40
C LYS A 98 -10.49 -19.68 8.99
N ILE A 99 -9.16 -19.82 8.92
CA ILE A 99 -8.43 -20.01 7.66
C ILE A 99 -7.87 -21.43 7.65
N GLU A 100 -8.36 -22.27 6.73
CA GLU A 100 -7.92 -23.67 6.61
C GLU A 100 -6.48 -23.79 6.10
N ASP A 101 -6.06 -22.89 5.20
CA ASP A 101 -4.70 -22.87 4.68
C ASP A 101 -3.74 -22.22 5.70
N SER A 102 -2.92 -23.05 6.33
CA SER A 102 -1.95 -22.60 7.33
C SER A 102 -0.92 -21.62 6.78
N LYS A 103 -0.57 -21.70 5.49
CA LYS A 103 0.38 -20.77 4.87
C LYS A 103 -0.22 -19.37 4.76
N ILE A 104 -1.48 -19.27 4.33
CA ILE A 104 -2.20 -17.99 4.26
C ILE A 104 -2.38 -17.40 5.65
N ARG A 105 -2.74 -18.25 6.64
CA ARG A 105 -2.84 -17.81 8.03
C ARG A 105 -1.52 -17.23 8.55
N GLU A 106 -0.41 -17.93 8.36
CA GLU A 106 0.90 -17.43 8.77
C GLU A 106 1.32 -16.15 8.04
N GLU A 107 1.01 -16.05 6.75
CA GLU A 107 1.26 -14.86 5.93
C GLU A 107 0.53 -13.64 6.50
N ILE A 108 -0.74 -13.80 6.90
CA ILE A 108 -1.56 -12.75 7.53
C ILE A 108 -1.04 -12.37 8.92
N GLU A 109 -0.80 -13.35 9.79
CA GLU A 109 -0.35 -13.10 11.17
C GLU A 109 1.04 -12.44 11.23
N LYS A 110 1.92 -12.73 10.25
CA LYS A 110 3.26 -12.14 10.12
C LYS A 110 3.28 -10.87 9.26
N PHE A 111 2.14 -10.46 8.71
CA PHE A 111 2.06 -9.32 7.81
C PHE A 111 2.55 -8.04 8.50
N LYS A 112 3.29 -7.23 7.74
CA LYS A 112 3.70 -5.88 8.16
C LYS A 112 3.44 -4.94 7.01
N PHE A 113 2.71 -3.86 7.30
CA PHE A 113 2.56 -2.76 6.34
C PHE A 113 3.93 -2.14 6.06
N PHE A 114 4.13 -1.64 4.84
CA PHE A 114 5.38 -0.99 4.45
C PHE A 114 5.66 0.24 5.32
N SER A 115 4.60 0.94 5.74
CA SER A 115 4.65 1.98 6.77
C SER A 115 5.40 1.59 8.04
N GLN A 116 5.42 0.32 8.45
CA GLN A 116 6.05 -0.13 9.70
C GLN A 116 7.57 -0.31 9.61
N TYR A 117 8.12 -0.50 8.41
CA TYR A 117 9.54 -0.85 8.24
C TYR A 117 10.30 -0.02 7.21
N ALA A 118 9.60 0.73 6.36
CA ALA A 118 10.22 1.60 5.38
C ALA A 118 10.92 2.80 6.03
N TYR A 119 11.96 3.27 5.37
CA TYR A 119 12.71 4.44 5.77
C TYR A 119 13.13 5.23 4.54
N PHE A 120 12.73 6.49 4.47
CA PHE A 120 13.12 7.41 3.40
C PHE A 120 14.15 8.39 3.95
N LYS A 121 15.25 8.60 3.23
CA LYS A 121 16.30 9.57 3.61
C LYS A 121 15.89 11.03 3.39
N GLY A 122 14.61 11.30 3.09
CA GLY A 122 14.10 12.61 2.69
C GLY A 122 14.19 12.84 1.17
N LEU A 123 13.19 13.55 0.61
CA LEU A 123 13.01 13.68 -0.84
C LEU A 123 14.22 14.31 -1.55
N LYS A 124 14.90 15.26 -0.91
CA LYS A 124 16.07 15.97 -1.46
C LYS A 124 17.26 15.05 -1.79
N ASN A 125 17.28 13.83 -1.23
CA ASN A 125 18.36 12.88 -1.44
C ASN A 125 18.12 11.97 -2.66
N TYR A 126 16.94 12.00 -3.27
CA TYR A 126 16.70 11.36 -4.56
C TYR A 126 17.09 12.31 -5.69
N LYS A 127 17.98 11.86 -6.57
CA LYS A 127 18.51 12.66 -7.67
C LYS A 127 17.69 12.44 -8.93
N ASN A 128 17.63 13.47 -9.79
CA ASN A 128 17.04 13.40 -11.13
C ASN A 128 15.58 12.91 -11.13
N GLY A 129 14.77 13.45 -10.22
CA GLY A 129 13.34 13.14 -10.19
C GLY A 129 12.61 13.76 -11.37
N ASP A 130 11.74 12.99 -12.01
CA ASP A 130 10.77 13.50 -12.97
C ASP A 130 9.51 13.95 -12.20
N ILE A 131 9.20 15.24 -12.27
CA ILE A 131 8.12 15.85 -11.49
C ILE A 131 7.04 16.31 -12.45
N SER A 132 5.82 15.81 -12.24
CA SER A 132 4.66 16.19 -13.02
C SER A 132 3.59 16.85 -12.16
N TYR A 133 2.87 17.81 -12.75
CA TYR A 133 1.72 18.46 -12.12
C TYR A 133 0.64 18.72 -13.18
N ASN A 134 -0.56 18.22 -12.93
CA ASN A 134 -1.75 18.50 -13.73
C ASN A 134 -2.76 19.30 -12.88
N PRO A 135 -2.88 20.62 -13.10
CA PRO A 135 -3.78 21.47 -12.33
C PRO A 135 -5.27 21.23 -12.61
N ASN A 136 -5.63 20.58 -13.72
CA ASN A 136 -7.05 20.36 -14.07
C ASN A 136 -7.69 19.23 -13.25
N VAL A 137 -6.89 18.24 -12.83
CA VAL A 137 -7.31 17.10 -11.98
C VAL A 137 -6.80 17.26 -10.55
N PRO A 138 -6.29 18.45 -10.19
CA PRO A 138 -5.17 18.65 -9.25
C PRO A 138 -4.42 17.36 -8.87
N SER A 139 -3.57 16.87 -9.77
CA SER A 139 -2.71 15.70 -9.52
C SER A 139 -1.23 16.03 -9.69
N TYR A 140 -0.39 15.37 -8.91
CA TYR A 140 1.06 15.54 -8.94
C TYR A 140 1.74 14.19 -8.80
N SER A 141 2.90 14.05 -9.45
CA SER A 141 3.76 12.90 -9.24
C SER A 141 5.24 13.28 -9.20
N ALA A 142 6.03 12.41 -8.56
CA ALA A 142 7.47 12.44 -8.64
C ALA A 142 8.00 11.02 -8.83
N GLU A 143 8.72 10.78 -9.92
CA GLU A 143 9.34 9.49 -10.26
C GLU A 143 10.85 9.56 -10.08
N TYR A 144 11.45 8.55 -9.44
CA TYR A 144 12.89 8.44 -9.21
C TYR A 144 13.38 7.03 -9.53
N ASN A 145 14.49 6.92 -10.26
CA ASN A 145 15.18 5.63 -10.38
C ASN A 145 15.86 5.29 -9.05
N LEU A 146 15.66 4.07 -8.54
CA LEU A 146 16.35 3.58 -7.37
C LEU A 146 17.47 2.60 -7.75
N GLU A 147 18.33 2.31 -6.79
CA GLU A 147 19.34 1.27 -6.88
C GLU A 147 18.93 0.06 -6.03
N ASN A 148 19.36 -1.15 -6.39
CA ASN A 148 19.14 -2.35 -5.57
C ASN A 148 19.79 -2.27 -4.18
N ASN A 149 20.73 -1.35 -3.98
CA ASN A 149 21.34 -1.13 -2.67
C ASN A 149 20.47 -0.27 -1.72
N ASP A 150 19.40 0.34 -2.23
CA ASP A 150 18.47 1.17 -1.46
C ASP A 150 17.85 0.36 -0.31
N TYR A 151 17.65 1.01 0.83
CA TYR A 151 17.16 0.34 2.02
C TYR A 151 15.77 -0.25 1.81
N ASN A 152 14.84 0.50 1.21
CA ASN A 152 13.46 0.04 1.02
C ASN A 152 13.41 -1.08 -0.02
N VAL A 153 14.20 -0.97 -1.10
CA VAL A 153 14.31 -2.03 -2.12
C VAL A 153 14.79 -3.34 -1.49
N LYS A 154 15.81 -3.29 -0.61
CA LYS A 154 16.27 -4.46 0.15
C LYS A 154 15.20 -5.04 1.08
N GLN A 155 14.42 -4.19 1.75
CA GLN A 155 13.33 -4.66 2.62
C GLN A 155 12.25 -5.38 1.82
N LEU A 156 11.85 -4.85 0.66
CA LEU A 156 10.87 -5.48 -0.22
C LEU A 156 11.37 -6.85 -0.70
N ARG A 157 12.61 -6.94 -1.20
CA ARG A 157 13.21 -8.22 -1.65
C ARG A 157 13.40 -9.25 -0.54
N LYS A 158 13.53 -8.82 0.71
CA LYS A 158 13.61 -9.72 1.87
C LYS A 158 12.24 -10.31 2.24
N LYS A 159 11.17 -9.56 1.99
CA LYS A 159 9.80 -9.91 2.40
C LYS A 159 9.00 -10.60 1.31
N TYR A 160 9.29 -10.30 0.05
CA TYR A 160 8.59 -10.81 -1.12
C TYR A 160 9.59 -11.50 -2.05
N ASP A 161 9.16 -12.62 -2.65
CA ASP A 161 9.91 -13.29 -3.71
C ASP A 161 9.69 -12.53 -5.03
N ILE A 162 10.54 -11.52 -5.28
CA ILE A 162 10.43 -10.62 -6.44
C ILE A 162 11.27 -11.22 -7.58
N PRO A 163 10.66 -11.79 -8.65
CA PRO A 163 11.35 -12.62 -9.64
C PRO A 163 12.03 -11.77 -10.74
N THR A 164 12.80 -10.76 -10.34
CA THR A 164 13.57 -9.90 -11.23
C THR A 164 14.72 -9.25 -10.49
N GLU A 165 15.89 -9.15 -11.11
CA GLU A 165 17.05 -8.44 -10.54
C GLU A 165 17.03 -6.93 -10.82
N GLN A 166 16.08 -6.44 -11.63
CA GLN A 166 16.00 -5.03 -12.01
C GLN A 166 15.72 -4.15 -10.79
N ALA A 167 16.44 -3.03 -10.67
CA ALA A 167 16.15 -2.05 -9.64
C ALA A 167 14.85 -1.31 -9.99
N PRO A 168 13.98 -1.03 -9.00
CA PRO A 168 12.70 -0.41 -9.28
C PRO A 168 12.81 1.09 -9.48
N LYS A 169 11.77 1.66 -10.07
CA LYS A 169 11.44 3.08 -9.96
C LYS A 169 10.60 3.31 -8.73
N LEU A 170 10.82 4.42 -8.03
CA LEU A 170 9.95 4.94 -6.99
C LEU A 170 9.04 6.00 -7.59
N LEU A 171 7.75 5.79 -7.49
CA LEU A 171 6.73 6.70 -7.97
C LEU A 171 5.88 7.17 -6.81
N LEU A 172 5.93 8.47 -6.55
CA LEU A 172 5.09 9.15 -5.58
C LEU A 172 3.95 9.81 -6.34
N LYS A 173 2.70 9.48 -6.00
CA LYS A 173 1.50 10.04 -6.63
C LYS A 173 0.64 10.71 -5.58
N GLY A 174 0.08 11.87 -5.91
CA GLY A 174 -0.93 12.51 -5.09
C GLY A 174 -2.00 13.21 -5.92
N THR A 175 -3.18 13.32 -5.32
CA THR A 175 -4.32 14.08 -5.86
C THR A 175 -4.84 15.05 -4.81
N GLY A 176 -5.64 16.04 -5.24
CA GLY A 176 -6.21 17.06 -4.37
C GLY A 176 -5.25 18.23 -4.10
N ASP A 177 -5.63 19.12 -3.20
CA ASP A 177 -4.82 20.29 -2.86
C ASP A 177 -3.43 19.87 -2.34
N LEU A 178 -2.39 20.50 -2.88
CA LEU A 178 -1.00 20.33 -2.47
C LEU A 178 -0.79 20.61 -0.97
N LYS A 179 -1.57 21.52 -0.38
CA LYS A 179 -1.53 21.83 1.05
C LYS A 179 -2.13 20.73 1.93
N GLY A 180 -2.94 19.86 1.35
CA GLY A 180 -3.68 18.81 2.05
C GLY A 180 -5.15 18.83 1.67
N SER A 181 -5.72 17.64 1.52
CA SER A 181 -7.13 17.43 1.24
C SER A 181 -7.52 16.07 1.80
N SER A 182 -8.68 15.97 2.44
CA SER A 182 -9.24 14.72 2.96
C SER A 182 -9.78 13.80 1.87
N THR A 183 -10.08 14.36 0.68
CA THR A 183 -10.54 13.66 -0.52
C THR A 183 -9.41 13.36 -1.50
N GLY A 184 -8.22 13.93 -1.27
CA GLY A 184 -7.00 13.63 -2.00
C GLY A 184 -6.37 12.31 -1.58
N SER A 185 -5.70 11.65 -2.53
CA SER A 185 -4.97 10.39 -2.28
C SER A 185 -3.46 10.64 -2.25
N LYS A 186 -2.72 9.81 -1.52
CA LYS A 186 -1.24 9.84 -1.50
C LYS A 186 -0.70 8.41 -1.51
N ASN A 187 -0.17 8.03 -2.66
CA ASN A 187 0.26 6.66 -2.94
C ASN A 187 1.76 6.61 -3.26
N ILE A 188 2.41 5.54 -2.82
CA ILE A 188 3.79 5.20 -3.15
C ILE A 188 3.77 3.90 -3.96
N GLU A 189 4.53 3.86 -5.04
CA GLU A 189 4.70 2.67 -5.86
C GLU A 189 6.19 2.41 -6.13
N PHE A 190 6.58 1.13 -6.03
CA PHE A 190 7.88 0.64 -6.47
C PHE A 190 7.66 -0.25 -7.69
N THR A 191 8.04 0.22 -8.87
CA THR A 191 7.81 -0.45 -10.15
C THR A 191 9.09 -1.15 -10.59
N PHE A 192 9.14 -2.48 -10.51
CA PHE A 192 10.32 -3.28 -10.90
C PHE A 192 10.31 -3.63 -12.39
N VAL A 193 9.13 -3.98 -12.91
CA VAL A 193 8.90 -4.26 -14.33
C VAL A 193 7.53 -3.72 -14.72
N GLU A 194 7.47 -2.99 -15.82
CA GLU A 194 6.23 -2.51 -16.42
C GLU A 194 6.30 -2.74 -17.93
N LYS A 195 5.73 -3.86 -18.38
CA LYS A 195 5.69 -4.27 -19.78
C LYS A 195 4.39 -4.99 -20.07
N LYS A 196 3.99 -5.02 -21.34
CA LYS A 196 2.81 -5.78 -21.76
C LYS A 196 2.98 -7.27 -21.40
N GLY A 197 2.12 -7.76 -20.50
CA GLY A 197 2.12 -9.15 -20.03
C GLY A 197 3.20 -9.51 -19.02
N GLU A 198 3.91 -8.53 -18.46
CA GLU A 198 4.89 -8.72 -17.39
C GLU A 198 4.93 -7.46 -16.52
N ASN A 199 4.36 -7.53 -15.32
CA ASN A 199 4.20 -6.39 -14.42
C ASN A 199 4.55 -6.80 -12.99
N ILE A 200 5.54 -6.15 -12.40
CA ILE A 200 6.00 -6.43 -11.04
C ILE A 200 6.12 -5.10 -10.32
N TYR A 201 5.26 -4.88 -9.33
CA TYR A 201 5.24 -3.63 -8.59
C TYR A 201 4.71 -3.83 -7.17
N PHE A 202 5.08 -2.91 -6.29
CA PHE A 202 4.59 -2.82 -4.93
C PHE A 202 3.92 -1.46 -4.73
N THR A 203 2.78 -1.43 -4.03
CA THR A 203 2.03 -0.20 -3.72
C THR A 203 1.79 -0.07 -2.23
N ASP A 204 1.83 1.16 -1.72
CA ASP A 204 1.53 1.49 -0.33
C ASP A 204 0.86 2.85 -0.19
N SER A 205 -0.04 2.98 0.78
CA SER A 205 -0.64 4.24 1.17
C SER A 205 -0.95 4.29 2.68
N VAL A 206 -0.88 5.51 3.21
CA VAL A 206 -1.23 5.84 4.60
C VAL A 206 -2.02 7.13 4.57
N GLU A 207 -3.34 6.99 4.57
CA GLU A 207 -4.27 8.09 4.34
C GLU A 207 -5.08 8.37 5.61
N TYR A 208 -5.46 9.63 5.80
CA TYR A 208 -6.28 10.06 6.92
C TYR A 208 -7.57 10.64 6.36
N THR A 209 -8.67 9.96 6.63
CA THR A 209 -9.97 10.22 6.00
C THR A 209 -11.03 10.48 7.07
N PRO A 210 -12.16 11.12 6.70
CA PRO A 210 -13.36 11.08 7.53
C PRO A 210 -13.78 9.63 7.81
N SER A 211 -14.46 9.41 8.93
CA SER A 211 -14.86 8.07 9.38
C SER A 211 -16.23 7.62 8.87
N GLY A 212 -16.91 8.47 8.10
CA GLY A 212 -18.27 8.26 7.57
C GLY A 212 -18.44 6.98 6.76
#